data_AF-A0A961FXN6-F1
#
_entry.id   AF-A0A961FXN6-F1
#
_cell.length_a   1.000
_cell.length_b   1.000
_cell.length_c   1.000
_cell.angle_alpha   90.00
_cell.angle_beta   90.00
_cell.angle_gamma   90.00
#
_symmetry.space_group_name_H-M   'P 1'
#
loop_
_entity.id
_entity.type
_entity.pdbx_description
1 polymer ?
#
loop_
_entity_poly.entity_id
_entity_poly.type
_entity_poly.pdbx_seq_one_letter_code
_entity_poly.pdbx_strand_id
1 'polypeptide(L)'
;MNPSHESLAPRIDRRVALKWISAAAATPALGGISFAAETPVAARGYGPDPDMTKVYQPGDLWPLTFSEAQRKQIVALCDILLPATDAA
;
A
#
# COMPACT_ATOMS: atom_id res chain seq x y z
N MET A 1 -2.44 27.54 -34.99
CA MET A 1 -3.44 27.16 -33.98
C MET A 1 -2.67 26.59 -32.79
N ASN A 2 -2.43 27.39 -31.75
CA ASN A 2 -1.67 26.99 -30.56
C ASN A 2 -2.69 26.71 -29.44
N PRO A 3 -2.72 25.52 -28.81
CA PRO A 3 -3.68 25.26 -27.75
C PRO A 3 -3.28 26.02 -26.47
N SER A 4 -4.31 26.64 -25.89
CA SER A 4 -4.32 27.48 -24.71
C SER A 4 -3.75 26.79 -23.45
N HIS A 5 -3.12 27.59 -22.60
CA HIS A 5 -2.50 27.24 -21.33
C HIS A 5 -3.39 26.41 -20.40
N GLU A 6 -3.00 25.17 -20.12
CA GLU A 6 -3.50 24.41 -18.98
C GLU A 6 -2.82 24.96 -17.71
N SER A 7 -3.61 25.61 -16.87
CA SER A 7 -3.19 26.16 -15.58
C SER A 7 -2.79 25.03 -14.63
N LEU A 8 -1.52 24.61 -14.70
CA LEU A 8 -0.86 23.76 -13.72
C LEU A 8 -0.97 24.45 -12.35
N ALA A 9 -1.70 23.85 -11.40
CA ALA A 9 -1.80 24.37 -10.04
C ALA A 9 -0.40 24.76 -9.53
N PRO A 10 -0.25 25.86 -8.74
CA PRO A 10 1.05 26.27 -8.22
C PRO A 10 1.72 25.08 -7.53
N ARG A 11 2.80 24.58 -8.12
CA ARG A 11 3.55 23.45 -7.55
C ARG A 11 4.09 23.94 -6.21
N ILE A 12 3.70 23.27 -5.14
CA ILE A 12 4.20 23.58 -3.80
C ILE A 12 5.73 23.52 -3.82
N ASP A 13 6.39 24.53 -3.23
CA ASP A 13 7.85 24.51 -3.08
C ASP A 13 8.25 23.26 -2.28
N ARG A 14 9.30 22.57 -2.74
CA ARG A 14 9.85 21.38 -2.09
C ARG A 14 10.08 21.58 -0.58
N ARG A 15 10.55 22.75 -0.15
CA ARG A 15 10.78 23.04 1.28
C ARG A 15 9.48 23.09 2.05
N VAL A 16 8.43 23.63 1.45
CA VAL A 16 7.10 23.68 2.06
C VAL A 16 6.51 22.28 2.14
N ALA A 17 6.65 21.47 1.07
CA ALA A 17 6.25 20.07 1.09
C ALA A 17 6.97 19.27 2.19
N LEU A 18 8.30 19.42 2.31
CA LEU A 18 9.08 18.75 3.36
C LEU A 18 8.64 19.14 4.77
N LYS A 19 8.30 20.41 5.01
CA LYS A 19 7.77 20.87 6.30
C LYS A 19 6.44 20.18 6.63
N TRP A 20 5.51 20.10 5.68
CA TRP A 20 4.24 19.41 5.88
C TRP A 20 4.41 17.91 6.14
N ILE A 21 5.29 17.25 5.40
CA ILE A 21 5.62 15.83 5.62
C ILE A 21 6.21 15.63 7.02
N SER A 22 7.16 16.49 7.44
CA SER A 22 7.77 16.41 8.77
C SER A 22 6.77 16.66 9.91
N ALA A 23 5.86 17.62 9.74
CA ALA A 23 4.84 17.93 10.73
C ALA A 23 3.84 16.77 10.91
N ALA A 24 3.43 16.14 9.80
CA ALA A 24 2.57 14.95 9.83
C ALA A 24 3.29 13.73 10.45
N ALA A 25 4.58 13.57 10.22
CA ALA A 25 5.37 12.47 10.79
C ALA A 25 5.71 12.64 12.29
N ALA A 26 5.67 13.87 12.81
CA ALA A 26 5.95 14.16 14.23
C ALA A 26 4.75 13.93 15.16
N THR A 27 3.53 13.89 14.60
CA THR A 27 2.28 13.74 15.37
C THR A 27 2.18 12.40 16.12
N PRO A 28 2.56 11.25 15.55
CA PRO A 28 2.55 9.95 16.26
C PRO A 28 3.54 9.88 17.43
N ALA A 29 4.67 10.59 17.33
CA ALA A 29 5.72 10.59 18.35
C ALA A 29 5.29 11.25 19.67
N LEU A 30 4.31 12.18 19.62
CA LEU A 30 3.78 12.86 20.80
C LEU A 30 2.62 12.09 21.47
N GLY A 31 1.97 11.17 20.76
CA GLY A 31 0.81 10.41 21.25
C GLY A 31 1.12 8.98 21.73
N GLY A 32 2.39 8.54 21.68
CA GLY A 32 2.76 7.16 22.02
C GLY A 32 2.22 6.10 21.04
N ILE A 33 1.67 6.53 19.90
CA ILE A 33 1.11 5.65 18.87
C ILE A 33 2.23 5.39 17.85
N SER A 34 2.84 4.21 17.94
CA SER A 34 3.87 3.79 17.00
C SER A 34 3.20 3.20 15.74
N PHE A 35 3.42 3.83 14.59
CA PHE A 35 3.14 3.23 13.27
C PHE A 35 4.33 2.43 12.74
N ALA A 36 5.41 2.31 13.52
CA ALA A 36 6.54 1.50 13.13
C ALA A 36 6.10 0.03 13.07
N ALA A 37 6.47 -0.66 12.00
CA ALA A 37 6.26 -2.09 11.87
C ALA A 37 6.89 -2.81 13.08
N GLU A 38 6.06 -3.52 13.83
CA GLU A 38 6.48 -4.27 15.00
C GLU A 38 7.36 -5.43 14.55
N THR A 39 8.65 -5.36 14.91
CA THR A 39 9.75 -6.26 14.50
C THR A 39 9.94 -6.40 12.97
N PRO A 40 11.19 -6.30 12.47
CA PRO A 40 11.44 -6.68 11.08
C PRO A 40 11.13 -8.17 10.95
N VAL A 41 10.03 -8.50 10.26
CA VAL A 41 9.82 -9.86 9.77
C VAL A 41 11.04 -10.17 8.92
N ALA A 42 11.88 -11.11 9.37
CA ALA A 42 13.00 -11.60 8.59
C ALA A 42 12.41 -12.19 7.31
N ALA A 43 12.43 -11.41 6.24
CA ALA A 43 11.87 -11.81 4.97
C ALA A 43 12.66 -13.02 4.50
N ARG A 44 12.04 -14.20 4.58
CA ARG A 44 12.56 -15.39 3.93
C ARG A 44 12.59 -15.05 2.45
N GLY A 45 13.75 -15.18 1.80
CA GLY A 45 13.88 -14.89 0.37
C GLY A 45 12.76 -15.58 -0.42
N TYR A 46 12.39 -15.02 -1.56
CA TYR A 46 11.21 -15.39 -2.36
C TYR A 46 11.13 -16.88 -2.78
N GLY A 47 12.18 -17.65 -2.50
CA GLY A 47 12.33 -19.02 -2.95
C GLY A 47 12.82 -19.07 -4.39
N PRO A 48 13.20 -20.27 -4.88
CA PRO A 48 13.42 -20.50 -6.31
C PRO A 48 12.10 -20.29 -7.08
N ASP A 49 12.21 -20.00 -8.38
CA ASP A 49 11.04 -19.81 -9.23
C ASP A 49 10.11 -21.03 -9.21
N PRO A 50 8.78 -20.83 -9.13
CA PRO A 50 7.82 -21.92 -9.06
C PRO A 50 7.73 -22.68 -10.38
N ASP A 51 7.48 -23.99 -10.29
CA ASP A 51 7.19 -24.80 -11.46
C ASP A 51 5.79 -24.45 -11.98
N MET A 52 5.72 -23.80 -13.15
CA MET A 52 4.46 -23.34 -13.74
C MET A 52 3.51 -24.47 -14.16
N THR A 53 3.98 -25.73 -14.19
CA THR A 53 3.14 -26.89 -14.51
C THR A 53 2.46 -27.51 -13.29
N LYS A 54 2.91 -27.14 -12.08
CA LYS A 54 2.38 -27.67 -10.83
C LYS A 54 1.23 -26.80 -10.32
N VAL A 55 0.18 -27.45 -9.81
CA VAL A 55 -0.88 -26.77 -9.06
C VAL A 55 -0.47 -26.68 -7.60
N TYR A 56 -0.42 -25.46 -7.07
CA TYR A 56 -0.06 -25.15 -5.69
C TYR A 56 -1.30 -24.72 -4.89
N GLN A 57 -1.33 -25.06 -3.60
CA GLN A 57 -2.33 -24.54 -2.67
C GLN A 57 -1.93 -23.14 -2.16
N PRO A 58 -2.90 -22.33 -1.70
CA PRO A 58 -2.60 -21.03 -1.10
C PRO A 58 -1.65 -21.18 0.09
N GLY A 59 -0.52 -20.47 0.06
CA GLY A 59 0.51 -20.58 1.09
C GLY A 59 1.74 -21.40 0.70
N ASP A 60 1.64 -22.26 -0.33
CA ASP A 60 2.71 -23.20 -0.69
C ASP A 60 3.97 -22.50 -1.23
N LEU A 61 3.79 -21.46 -2.05
CA LEU A 61 4.89 -20.68 -2.62
C LEU A 61 5.23 -19.47 -1.74
N TRP A 62 4.19 -18.76 -1.27
CA TRP A 62 4.34 -17.58 -0.44
C TRP A 62 3.44 -17.70 0.78
N PRO A 63 3.98 -17.52 2.01
CA PRO A 63 3.19 -17.52 3.22
C PRO A 63 2.04 -16.52 3.14
N LEU A 64 0.88 -16.91 3.64
CA LEU A 64 -0.27 -16.01 3.73
C LEU A 64 0.03 -14.90 4.73
N THR A 65 -0.02 -13.65 4.27
CA THR A 65 0.24 -12.46 5.10
C THR A 65 -0.94 -12.09 5.99
N PHE A 66 -2.15 -12.54 5.63
CA PHE A 66 -3.37 -12.32 6.39
C PHE A 66 -3.93 -13.62 6.94
N SER A 67 -4.43 -13.56 8.18
CA SER A 67 -5.36 -14.56 8.71
C SER A 67 -6.66 -14.59 7.89
N GLU A 68 -7.45 -15.65 8.05
CA GLU A 68 -8.75 -15.75 7.37
C GLU A 68 -9.70 -14.61 7.74
N ALA A 69 -9.71 -14.20 9.02
CA ALA A 69 -10.52 -13.08 9.49
C ALA A 69 -10.10 -11.76 8.85
N GLN A 70 -8.79 -11.47 8.82
CA GLN A 70 -8.26 -10.29 8.17
C GLN A 70 -8.52 -10.29 6.65
N ARG A 71 -8.41 -11.44 5.99
CA ARG A 71 -8.72 -11.57 4.56
C ARG A 71 -10.18 -11.21 4.27
N LYS A 72 -11.13 -11.67 5.09
CA LYS A 72 -12.56 -11.30 4.96
C LYS A 72 -12.79 -9.81 5.15
N GLN A 73 -12.11 -9.19 6.11
CA GLN A 73 -12.18 -7.74 6.33
C GLN A 73 -11.65 -6.95 5.14
N ILE A 74 -10.52 -7.37 4.56
CA ILE A 74 -9.93 -6.73 3.38
C ILE A 74 -10.90 -6.80 2.19
N VAL A 75 -11.57 -7.94 1.97
CA VAL A 75 -12.57 -8.06 0.89
C VAL A 75 -13.68 -7.02 1.05
N ALA A 76 -14.28 -6.93 2.24
CA ALA A 76 -15.32 -5.94 2.51
C ALA A 76 -14.80 -4.50 2.38
N LEU A 77 -13.55 -4.24 2.78
CA LEU A 77 -12.92 -2.93 2.60
C LEU A 77 -12.71 -2.60 1.12
N CYS A 78 -12.28 -3.57 0.31
CA CYS A 78 -12.13 -3.41 -1.13
C CYS A 78 -13.46 -3.07 -1.81
N ASP A 79 -14.57 -3.69 -1.41
CA ASP A 79 -15.90 -3.39 -1.95
C ASP A 79 -16.34 -1.95 -1.66
N ILE A 80 -15.86 -1.36 -0.56
CA ILE A 80 -16.16 0.03 -0.18
C ILE A 80 -15.25 1.00 -0.93
N LEU A 81 -13.95 0.68 -1.04
CA LEU A 81 -12.93 1.60 -1.55
C LEU A 81 -12.82 1.58 -3.07
N LEU A 82 -12.96 0.40 -3.69
CA LEU A 82 -12.80 0.24 -5.12
C LEU A 82 -14.12 0.58 -5.81
N PRO A 83 -14.13 1.51 -6.78
CA PRO A 83 -15.31 1.73 -7.60
C PRO A 83 -15.63 0.42 -8.35
N ALA A 84 -16.92 0.20 -8.61
CA ALA A 84 -17.33 -0.91 -9.46
C ALA A 84 -16.55 -0.85 -10.76
N THR A 85 -15.75 -1.88 -11.05
CA THR A 85 -15.07 -2.00 -12.33
C THR A 85 -16.13 -2.29 -13.37
N ASP A 86 -16.12 -1.58 -14.49
CA ASP A 86 -16.99 -1.90 -15.61
C ASP A 86 -16.80 -3.39 -15.97
N ALA A 87 -17.90 -4.14 -15.95
CA ALA A 87 -17.89 -5.55 -16.30
C ALA A 87 -17.57 -5.67 -17.81
N ALA A 88 -16.53 -6.43 -18.14
CA ALA A 88 -16.24 -6.89 -19.49
C ALA A 88 -17.09 -8.11 -19.85
#